data_AF-A0A7S3XIL7-F1
#
_entry.id   AF-A0A7S3XIL7-F1
#
_cell.length_a   1.000
_cell.length_b   1.000
_cell.length_c   1.000
_cell.angle_alpha   90.00
_cell.angle_beta   90.00
_cell.angle_gamma   90.00
#
_symmetry.space_group_name_H-M   'P 1'
#
loop_
_entity.id
_entity.type
_entity.pdbx_description
1 polymer ?
#
loop_
_entity_poly.entity_id
_entity_poly.type
_entity_poly.pdbx_seq_one_letter_code
_entity_poly.pdbx_strand_id
1 'polypeptide(L)'
;ATGTSDASGVFGIDDEGRDVVKLGDKVLLVLSDGQKFLAHVKKGEQIRMKRKKYNLNKLLGATYGSVFELNNGKFEKLDDINLNPSLEDFDLVGSGDVNQERKNDNRNIIDDNTSQKLDAQDIKMLRDTKAHGAEIIKALVENSKSWNEKTEFSQQKWLKRKQNK
;
A
#
# COMPACT_ATOMS: atom_id res chain seq x y z
N ALA A 1 45.25 25.44 -19.25
CA ALA A 1 45.55 24.59 -18.09
C ALA A 1 44.40 24.74 -17.10
N THR A 2 43.90 23.62 -16.58
CA THR A 2 42.99 23.45 -15.41
C THR A 2 41.64 24.18 -15.49
N GLY A 3 40.49 23.54 -15.70
CA GLY A 3 40.08 22.20 -15.31
C GLY A 3 39.51 22.22 -13.90
N THR A 4 38.19 22.34 -13.76
CA THR A 4 37.42 21.82 -12.62
C THR A 4 36.06 21.37 -13.12
N SER A 5 35.96 20.06 -13.27
CA SER A 5 34.78 19.25 -13.46
C SER A 5 33.87 19.31 -12.23
N ASP A 6 32.62 19.75 -12.39
CA ASP A 6 31.57 19.41 -11.44
C ASP A 6 30.87 18.15 -11.96
N ALA A 7 31.29 17.02 -11.41
CA ALA A 7 30.83 15.69 -11.77
C ALA A 7 29.58 15.33 -10.94
N SER A 8 28.46 15.99 -11.19
CA SER A 8 27.18 15.69 -10.51
C SER A 8 26.36 14.59 -11.23
N GLY A 9 27.01 13.66 -11.95
CA GLY A 9 26.31 12.79 -12.91
C GLY A 9 26.73 11.32 -12.95
N VAL A 10 27.47 10.83 -11.95
CA VAL A 10 27.97 9.45 -11.97
C VAL A 10 27.78 8.86 -10.57
N PHE A 11 27.40 7.59 -10.51
CA PHE A 11 27.13 6.82 -9.29
C PHE A 11 25.76 7.13 -8.67
N GLY A 12 24.69 6.61 -9.28
CA GLY A 12 23.93 5.52 -8.66
C GLY A 12 23.41 5.61 -7.23
N ILE A 13 23.41 6.80 -6.67
CA ILE A 13 23.26 7.10 -5.27
C ILE A 13 22.34 8.31 -5.21
N ASP A 14 21.37 8.31 -4.30
CA ASP A 14 20.49 9.47 -4.10
C ASP A 14 21.18 10.59 -3.28
N ASP A 15 20.48 11.69 -3.06
CA ASP A 15 20.99 12.85 -2.31
C ASP A 15 21.39 12.52 -0.85
N GLU A 16 20.97 11.35 -0.34
CA GLU A 16 21.26 10.84 1.01
C GLU A 16 22.35 9.74 1.04
N GLY A 17 22.98 9.42 -0.10
CA GLY A 17 24.04 8.41 -0.11
C GLY A 17 23.54 6.95 -0.27
N ARG A 18 22.26 6.72 -0.61
CA ARG A 18 21.66 5.38 -0.74
C ARG A 18 21.70 4.88 -2.18
N ASP A 19 21.95 3.59 -2.36
CA ASP A 19 21.90 2.95 -3.68
C ASP A 19 20.50 3.07 -4.32
N VAL A 20 20.49 3.50 -5.58
CA VAL A 20 19.29 3.58 -6.42
C VAL A 20 19.28 2.55 -7.53
N VAL A 21 18.07 2.18 -7.96
CA VAL A 21 17.83 1.25 -9.06
C VAL A 21 18.27 1.87 -10.39
N LYS A 22 19.14 1.16 -11.12
CA LYS A 22 19.66 1.57 -12.43
C LYS A 22 19.16 0.67 -13.55
N LEU A 23 19.39 1.15 -14.77
CA LEU A 23 19.17 0.37 -15.97
C LEU A 23 20.23 -0.75 -16.05
N GLY A 24 19.78 -1.99 -16.23
CA GLY A 24 20.60 -3.20 -16.21
C GLY A 24 20.56 -3.96 -14.88
N ASP A 25 20.03 -3.36 -13.81
CA ASP A 25 19.97 -4.01 -12.52
C ASP A 25 18.93 -5.13 -12.48
N LYS A 26 19.22 -6.15 -11.66
CA LYS A 26 18.25 -7.18 -11.28
C LYS A 26 17.65 -6.78 -9.94
N VAL A 27 16.36 -6.49 -9.94
CA VAL A 27 15.63 -6.05 -8.73
C VAL A 27 14.67 -7.15 -8.27
N LEU A 28 14.49 -7.25 -6.96
CA LEU A 28 13.53 -8.13 -6.33
C LEU A 28 12.30 -7.31 -5.93
N LEU A 29 11.16 -7.60 -6.53
CA LEU A 29 9.88 -7.00 -6.16
C LEU A 29 9.17 -7.93 -5.19
N VAL A 30 8.81 -7.41 -4.02
CA VAL A 30 8.07 -8.14 -2.98
C VAL A 30 6.68 -7.52 -2.87
N LEU A 31 5.64 -8.31 -3.12
CA LEU A 31 4.25 -7.86 -2.96
C LEU A 31 3.81 -7.96 -1.51
N SER A 32 2.74 -7.26 -1.14
CA SER A 32 2.12 -7.31 0.20
C SER A 32 1.68 -8.71 0.63
N ASP A 33 1.36 -9.59 -0.33
CA ASP A 33 1.03 -11.00 -0.08
C ASP A 33 2.26 -11.91 0.09
N GLY A 34 3.47 -11.35 0.05
CA GLY A 34 4.73 -12.06 0.19
C GLY A 34 5.26 -12.69 -1.09
N GLN A 35 4.54 -12.59 -2.22
CA GLN A 35 5.05 -13.07 -3.50
C GLN A 35 6.27 -12.27 -3.94
N LYS A 36 7.26 -12.96 -4.52
CA LYS A 36 8.53 -12.38 -4.96
C LYS A 36 8.68 -12.53 -6.47
N PHE A 37 9.06 -11.45 -7.14
CA PHE A 37 9.32 -11.42 -8.58
C PHE A 37 10.70 -10.85 -8.84
N LEU A 38 11.54 -11.61 -9.54
CA LEU A 38 12.83 -11.11 -10.01
C LEU A 38 12.62 -10.41 -11.36
N ALA A 39 13.02 -9.14 -11.44
CA ALA A 39 12.88 -8.31 -12.62
C ALA A 39 14.24 -7.81 -13.09
N HIS A 40 14.45 -7.73 -14.40
CA HIS A 40 15.62 -7.08 -14.99
C HIS A 40 15.18 -5.71 -15.51
N VAL A 41 15.70 -4.63 -14.95
CA VAL A 41 15.28 -3.28 -15.28
C VAL A 41 15.89 -2.86 -16.61
N LYS A 42 15.09 -2.86 -17.68
CA LYS A 42 15.46 -2.33 -19.00
C LYS A 42 14.48 -1.24 -19.41
N LYS A 43 14.89 -0.38 -20.35
CA LYS A 43 14.03 0.69 -20.88
C LYS A 43 12.76 0.10 -21.48
N GLY A 44 11.60 0.46 -20.94
CA GLY A 44 10.30 -0.02 -21.42
C GLY A 44 9.98 -1.47 -21.06
N GLU A 45 10.78 -2.11 -20.20
CA GLU A 45 10.50 -3.47 -19.74
C GLU A 45 9.18 -3.53 -18.97
N GLN A 46 8.44 -4.61 -19.20
CA GLN A 46 7.23 -4.91 -18.47
C GLN A 46 7.38 -6.22 -17.72
N ILE A 47 7.05 -6.21 -16.43
CA ILE A 47 6.94 -7.43 -15.66
C ILE A 47 5.50 -7.89 -15.62
N ARG A 48 5.29 -9.20 -15.77
CA ARG A 48 3.99 -9.82 -15.49
C ARG A 48 3.92 -10.14 -14.00
N MET A 49 3.08 -9.40 -13.27
CA MET A 49 2.75 -9.71 -11.88
C MET A 49 1.28 -10.08 -11.83
N LYS A 50 0.97 -11.24 -11.24
CA LYS A 50 -0.38 -11.83 -11.27
C LYS A 50 -0.91 -11.95 -12.72
N ARG A 51 -2.05 -11.33 -13.02
CA ARG A 51 -2.74 -11.39 -14.33
C ARG A 51 -2.51 -10.16 -15.22
N LYS A 52 -1.66 -9.21 -14.80
CA LYS A 52 -1.43 -7.95 -15.52
C LYS A 52 0.05 -7.74 -15.78
N LYS A 53 0.36 -6.85 -16.74
CA LYS A 53 1.72 -6.40 -17.06
C LYS A 53 1.91 -4.98 -16.55
N TYR A 54 3.06 -4.71 -15.96
CA TYR A 54 3.37 -3.42 -15.34
C TYR A 54 4.71 -2.89 -15.83
N ASN A 55 4.76 -1.60 -16.10
CA ASN A 55 5.96 -0.94 -16.61
C ASN A 55 6.90 -0.55 -15.46
N LEU A 56 8.17 -0.92 -15.56
CA LEU A 56 9.17 -0.71 -14.49
C LEU A 56 9.85 0.65 -14.52
N ASN A 57 9.53 1.53 -15.47
CA ASN A 57 10.22 2.82 -15.66
C ASN A 57 10.18 3.71 -14.41
N LYS A 58 9.15 3.59 -13.57
CA LYS A 58 9.00 4.37 -12.32
C LYS A 58 9.90 3.88 -11.18
N LEU A 59 10.49 2.70 -11.31
CA LEU A 59 11.47 2.20 -10.34
C LEU A 59 12.87 2.77 -10.59
N LEU A 60 13.16 3.23 -11.82
CA LEU A 60 14.45 3.81 -12.16
C LEU A 60 14.71 5.05 -11.31
N GLY A 61 15.86 5.07 -10.63
CA GLY A 61 16.25 6.16 -9.73
C GLY A 61 15.62 6.09 -8.34
N ALA A 62 14.74 5.13 -8.06
CA ALA A 62 14.24 4.91 -6.71
C ALA A 62 15.26 4.15 -5.86
N THR A 63 15.30 4.46 -4.57
CA THR A 63 16.17 3.77 -3.62
C THR A 63 15.70 2.35 -3.38
N TYR A 64 16.65 1.43 -3.16
CA TYR A 64 16.30 0.09 -2.72
C TYR A 64 15.56 0.12 -1.37
N GLY A 65 14.53 -0.70 -1.24
CA GLY A 65 13.63 -0.68 -0.09
C GLY A 65 12.47 0.32 -0.23
N SER A 66 12.46 1.18 -1.25
CA SER A 66 11.29 1.99 -1.59
C SER A 66 10.06 1.11 -1.83
N VAL A 67 8.92 1.58 -1.37
CA VAL A 67 7.65 0.90 -1.51
C VAL A 67 6.77 1.70 -2.47
N PHE A 68 6.04 0.97 -3.31
CA PHE A 68 5.23 1.55 -4.36
C PHE A 68 3.80 1.04 -4.25
N GLU A 69 2.85 1.95 -4.41
CA GLU A 69 1.46 1.60 -4.66
C GLU A 69 1.24 1.43 -6.16
N LEU A 70 0.35 0.51 -6.51
CA LEU A 70 0.00 0.24 -7.89
C LEU A 70 -1.39 0.83 -8.20
N ASN A 71 -1.41 2.06 -8.71
CA ASN A 71 -2.63 2.78 -9.03
C ASN A 71 -2.85 2.82 -10.55
N ASN A 72 -3.99 2.28 -11.00
CA ASN A 72 -4.36 2.25 -12.43
C ASN A 72 -3.26 1.71 -13.37
N GLY A 73 -2.47 0.75 -12.89
CA GLY A 73 -1.38 0.12 -13.66
C GLY A 73 -0.07 0.93 -13.69
N LYS A 74 0.01 2.01 -12.91
CA LYS A 74 1.22 2.82 -12.71
C LYS A 74 1.75 2.59 -11.31
N PHE A 75 3.08 2.62 -11.16
CA PHE A 75 3.72 2.64 -9.85
C PHE A 75 3.82 4.08 -9.36
N GLU A 76 3.30 4.32 -8.17
CA GLU A 76 3.43 5.57 -7.44
C GLU A 76 4.27 5.28 -6.19
N LYS A 77 5.38 6.00 -6.04
CA LYS A 77 6.24 5.85 -4.87
C LYS A 77 5.49 6.41 -3.67
N LEU A 78 5.54 5.70 -2.56
CA LEU A 78 5.00 6.14 -1.30
C LEU A 78 6.18 6.43 -0.38
N ASP A 79 6.33 7.68 0.03
CA ASP A 79 7.50 8.15 0.79
C ASP A 79 7.39 7.83 2.29
N ASP A 80 6.17 7.79 2.83
CA ASP A 80 5.88 7.47 4.23
C ASP A 80 4.99 6.23 4.32
N ILE A 81 5.57 5.07 4.65
CA ILE A 81 4.77 3.84 4.84
C ILE A 81 5.19 3.08 6.08
N ASN A 82 4.22 2.91 6.95
CA ASN A 82 4.21 1.81 7.89
C ASN A 82 3.85 0.51 7.13
N LEU A 83 4.83 -0.38 6.95
CA LEU A 83 4.66 -1.68 6.27
C LEU A 83 3.71 -2.63 7.02
N ASN A 84 3.41 -2.34 8.29
CA ASN A 84 2.37 -3.00 9.07
C ASN A 84 1.42 -1.95 9.65
N PRO A 85 0.52 -1.39 8.82
CA PRO A 85 -0.38 -0.36 9.30
C PRO A 85 -1.32 -0.95 10.35
N SER A 86 -1.35 -0.29 11.49
CA SER A 86 -2.19 -0.51 12.65
C SER A 86 -3.51 0.26 12.49
N LEU A 87 -4.37 0.20 13.51
CA LEU A 87 -5.58 1.03 13.54
C LEU A 87 -5.25 2.54 13.57
N GLU A 88 -4.08 2.90 14.12
CA GLU A 88 -3.62 4.29 14.26
C GLU A 88 -3.33 4.91 12.90
N ASP A 89 -2.71 4.15 11.99
CA ASP A 89 -2.35 4.61 10.64
C ASP A 89 -3.58 4.95 9.77
N PHE A 90 -4.77 4.50 10.17
CA PHE A 90 -6.03 4.80 9.49
C PHE A 90 -6.92 5.78 10.28
N ASP A 91 -6.44 6.36 11.39
CA ASP A 91 -7.26 7.15 12.32
C ASP A 91 -8.50 6.38 12.82
N LEU A 92 -8.39 5.05 12.93
CA LEU A 92 -9.49 4.16 13.33
C LEU A 92 -9.46 3.78 14.80
N VAL A 93 -8.46 4.26 15.54
CA VAL A 93 -8.46 4.16 17.00
C VAL A 93 -9.48 5.15 17.54
N GLY A 94 -10.52 4.64 18.18
CA GLY A 94 -11.42 5.48 18.96
C GLY A 94 -10.59 6.26 19.98
N SER A 95 -10.66 7.59 19.92
CA SER A 95 -10.03 8.48 20.90
C SER A 95 -10.30 7.93 22.29
N GLY A 96 -9.24 7.63 23.03
CA GLY A 96 -9.29 6.85 24.26
C GLY A 96 -10.30 7.38 25.27
N ASP A 97 -11.51 6.85 25.21
CA ASP A 97 -12.44 6.90 26.32
C ASP A 97 -12.16 5.66 27.16
N VAL A 98 -11.61 5.90 28.35
CA VAL A 98 -11.23 4.89 29.36
C VAL A 98 -12.44 4.03 29.78
N ASN A 99 -13.66 4.40 29.35
CA ASN A 99 -14.93 3.69 29.55
C ASN A 99 -15.46 2.92 28.33
N GLN A 100 -14.74 2.81 27.21
CA GLN A 100 -15.16 1.84 26.18
C GLN A 100 -14.95 0.44 26.74
N GLU A 101 -16.05 -0.20 27.19
CA GLU A 101 -16.11 -1.64 27.41
C GLU A 101 -15.44 -2.31 26.21
N ARG A 102 -14.24 -2.86 26.44
CA ARG A 102 -13.51 -3.56 25.38
C ARG A 102 -14.43 -4.66 24.88
N LYS A 103 -15.00 -4.46 23.69
CA LYS A 103 -15.90 -5.43 23.07
C LYS A 103 -15.04 -6.62 22.71
N ASN A 104 -14.95 -7.57 23.64
CA ASN A 104 -14.11 -8.75 23.57
C ASN A 104 -14.87 -9.96 23.02
N ASP A 105 -16.13 -9.78 22.62
CA ASP A 105 -17.03 -10.85 22.24
C ASP A 105 -17.84 -10.48 20.99
N ASN A 106 -18.08 -11.47 20.14
CA ASN A 106 -18.84 -11.38 18.90
C ASN A 106 -20.29 -11.84 19.04
N ARG A 107 -20.78 -12.15 20.25
CA ARG A 107 -22.14 -12.69 20.50
C ARG A 107 -23.29 -11.89 19.88
N ASN A 108 -23.12 -10.58 19.71
CA ASN A 108 -24.13 -9.68 19.14
C ASN A 108 -23.93 -9.41 17.64
N ILE A 109 -22.86 -9.95 17.03
CA ILE A 109 -22.58 -9.79 15.60
C ILE A 109 -23.43 -10.80 14.82
N ILE A 110 -24.46 -10.30 14.15
CA ILE A 110 -25.35 -11.10 13.31
C ILE A 110 -24.85 -11.05 11.86
N ASP A 111 -24.72 -12.21 11.23
CA ASP A 111 -24.39 -12.31 9.80
C ASP A 111 -25.67 -12.27 8.96
N ASP A 112 -26.14 -11.06 8.67
CA ASP A 112 -27.32 -10.79 7.83
C ASP A 112 -26.95 -10.38 6.40
N ASN A 113 -25.66 -10.43 6.05
CA ASN A 113 -25.10 -9.90 4.80
C ASN A 113 -25.44 -8.41 4.51
N THR A 114 -25.90 -7.64 5.51
CA THR A 114 -26.17 -6.19 5.40
C THR A 114 -25.15 -5.33 6.16
N SER A 115 -24.11 -5.98 6.68
CA SER A 115 -23.04 -5.34 7.46
C SER A 115 -22.21 -4.31 6.68
N GLN A 116 -22.16 -4.37 5.35
CA GLN A 116 -21.50 -3.38 4.49
C GLN A 116 -22.57 -2.64 3.67
N LYS A 117 -22.59 -1.31 3.77
CA LYS A 117 -23.57 -0.46 3.07
C LYS A 117 -23.16 -0.14 1.63
N LEU A 118 -21.86 -0.11 1.34
CA LEU A 118 -21.35 0.15 0.00
C LEU A 118 -21.57 -1.05 -0.91
N ASP A 119 -22.14 -0.81 -2.08
CA ASP A 119 -22.36 -1.84 -3.08
C ASP A 119 -21.12 -2.04 -4.00
N ALA A 120 -21.24 -2.97 -4.95
CA ALA A 120 -20.14 -3.26 -5.87
C ALA A 120 -19.85 -2.10 -6.84
N GLN A 121 -20.85 -1.28 -7.19
CA GLN A 121 -20.68 -0.13 -8.07
C GLN A 121 -19.99 1.01 -7.31
N ASP A 122 -20.38 1.27 -6.07
CA ASP A 122 -19.75 2.24 -5.18
C ASP A 122 -18.27 1.92 -4.99
N ILE A 123 -17.93 0.65 -4.72
CA ILE A 123 -16.53 0.23 -4.57
C ILE A 123 -15.74 0.43 -5.87
N LYS A 124 -16.37 0.22 -7.03
CA LYS A 124 -15.74 0.47 -8.32
C LYS A 124 -15.50 1.97 -8.51
N MET A 125 -16.49 2.81 -8.24
CA MET A 125 -16.36 4.26 -8.29
C MET A 125 -15.29 4.76 -7.33
N LEU A 126 -15.17 4.20 -6.13
CA LEU A 126 -14.10 4.52 -5.18
C LEU A 126 -12.72 4.17 -5.73
N ARG A 127 -12.56 3.06 -6.46
CA ARG A 127 -11.28 2.70 -7.09
C ARG A 127 -10.92 3.62 -8.27
N ASP A 128 -11.93 4.10 -8.97
CA ASP A 128 -11.75 4.98 -10.12
C ASP A 128 -11.47 6.43 -9.68
N THR A 129 -12.05 6.87 -8.55
CA THR A 129 -11.95 8.24 -8.02
C THR A 129 -10.88 8.43 -6.95
N LYS A 130 -10.68 7.46 -6.05
CA LYS A 130 -9.67 7.52 -5.00
C LYS A 130 -8.38 6.92 -5.51
N ALA A 131 -7.31 7.71 -5.45
CA ALA A 131 -6.00 7.27 -5.89
C ALA A 131 -5.43 6.20 -4.95
N HIS A 132 -5.66 6.31 -3.63
CA HIS A 132 -4.99 5.47 -2.64
C HIS A 132 -5.90 4.41 -2.00
N GLY A 133 -5.39 3.19 -1.88
CA GLY A 133 -6.09 2.07 -1.24
C GLY A 133 -6.44 2.34 0.22
N ALA A 134 -5.65 3.18 0.89
CA ALA A 134 -5.93 3.57 2.27
C ALA A 134 -7.27 4.30 2.44
N GLU A 135 -7.61 5.18 1.50
CA GLU A 135 -8.88 5.91 1.52
C GLU A 135 -10.08 5.01 1.22
N ILE A 136 -9.86 3.93 0.45
CA ILE A 136 -10.88 2.90 0.21
C ILE A 136 -11.13 2.11 1.49
N ILE A 137 -10.08 1.78 2.25
CA ILE A 137 -10.20 1.11 3.55
C ILE A 137 -10.99 1.99 4.53
N LYS A 138 -10.66 3.27 4.65
CA LYS A 138 -11.41 4.23 5.49
C LYS A 138 -12.90 4.26 5.13
N ALA A 139 -13.23 4.41 3.85
CA ALA A 139 -14.62 4.41 3.39
C ALA A 139 -15.37 3.09 3.68
N LEU A 140 -14.68 1.94 3.54
CA LEU A 140 -15.27 0.63 3.87
C LEU A 140 -15.57 0.48 5.37
N VAL A 141 -14.75 1.08 6.22
CA VAL A 141 -14.92 1.08 7.68
C VAL A 141 -16.08 1.98 8.10
N GLU A 142 -16.12 3.22 7.59
CA GLU A 142 -17.19 4.19 7.86
C GLU A 142 -18.58 3.66 7.47
N ASN A 143 -18.64 2.85 6.42
CA ASN A 143 -19.89 2.27 5.91
C ASN A 143 -20.20 0.88 6.48
N SER A 144 -19.43 0.39 7.45
CA SER A 144 -19.66 -0.90 8.07
C SER A 144 -20.44 -0.79 9.38
N LYS A 145 -21.60 -1.46 9.45
CA LYS A 145 -22.45 -1.48 10.65
C LYS A 145 -21.79 -2.20 11.83
N SER A 146 -21.11 -3.31 11.57
CA SER A 146 -20.52 -4.17 12.59
C SER A 146 -19.06 -3.84 12.92
N TRP A 147 -18.48 -2.77 12.36
CA TRP A 147 -17.08 -2.43 12.61
C TRP A 147 -16.80 -2.13 14.09
N ASN A 148 -17.60 -1.24 14.67
CA ASN A 148 -17.48 -0.81 16.06
C ASN A 148 -17.89 -1.89 17.08
N GLU A 149 -18.44 -3.02 16.62
CA GLU A 149 -18.79 -4.16 17.47
C GLU A 149 -17.69 -5.22 17.50
N LYS A 150 -16.76 -5.17 16.54
CA LYS A 150 -15.65 -6.12 16.46
C LYS A 150 -14.63 -5.85 17.55
N THR A 151 -14.01 -6.91 18.02
CA THR A 151 -12.82 -6.82 18.86
C THR A 151 -11.68 -6.14 18.09
N GLU A 152 -10.76 -5.49 18.81
CA GLU A 152 -9.59 -4.84 18.22
C GLU A 152 -8.78 -5.81 17.34
N PHE A 153 -8.56 -7.03 17.83
CA PHE A 153 -7.90 -8.09 17.06
C PHE A 153 -8.65 -8.42 15.76
N SER A 154 -9.98 -8.45 15.80
CA SER A 154 -10.81 -8.72 14.62
C SER A 154 -10.77 -7.56 13.62
N GLN A 155 -10.70 -6.31 14.09
CA GLN A 155 -10.51 -5.12 13.26
C GLN A 155 -9.14 -5.13 12.58
N GLN A 156 -8.05 -5.31 13.34
CA GLN A 156 -6.69 -5.42 12.81
C GLN A 156 -6.56 -6.57 11.79
N LYS A 157 -7.12 -7.74 12.10
CA LYS A 157 -7.17 -8.88 11.16
C LYS A 157 -7.91 -8.53 9.88
N TRP A 158 -9.03 -7.80 9.97
CA TRP A 158 -9.79 -7.36 8.80
C TRP A 158 -9.01 -6.35 7.96
N LEU A 159 -8.31 -5.39 8.59
CA LEU A 159 -7.46 -4.40 7.90
C LEU A 159 -6.38 -5.10 7.08
N LYS A 160 -5.63 -6.02 7.70
CA LYS A 160 -4.60 -6.81 7.03
C LYS A 160 -5.15 -7.58 5.82
N ARG A 161 -6.36 -8.14 5.95
CA ARG A 161 -7.05 -8.82 4.84
C ARG A 161 -7.43 -7.86 3.71
N LYS A 162 -7.81 -6.62 4.01
CA LYS A 162 -8.19 -5.63 2.99
C LYS A 162 -6.99 -5.00 2.30
N GLN A 163 -5.89 -4.77 3.02
CA GLN A 163 -4.64 -4.29 2.44
C GLN A 163 -4.03 -5.27 1.43
N ASN A 164 -4.19 -6.58 1.65
CA ASN A 164 -3.68 -7.61 0.74
C ASN A 164 -4.53 -7.80 -0.54
N LYS A 165 -5.67 -7.10 -0.68
CA LYS A 165 -6.59 -7.25 -1.82
C LYS A 165 -6.44 -6.13 -2.84
#